data_AF-X1U616-F1
#
_entry.id   AF-X1U616-F1
#
_cell.length_a   1.000
_cell.length_b   1.000
_cell.length_c   1.000
_cell.angle_alpha   90.00
_cell.angle_beta   90.00
_cell.angle_gamma   90.00
#
_symmetry.space_group_name_H-M   'P 1'
#
loop_
_entity.id
_entity.type
_entity.pdbx_description
1 polymer ?
#
loop_
_entity_poly.entity_id
_entity_poly.type
_entity_poly.pdbx_seq_one_letter_code
_entity_poly.pdbx_strand_id
1 'polypeptide(L)' 'AKAVITPAKNFDMGEGTDHAVERTIMGGVAGVILDARGRPVYLPEEDDVRKELLIKWFRTLDLYPEKKLEELL' A
#
# COMPACT_ATOMS: atom_id res chain seq x y z
N ALA A 1 2.01 9.49 -12.15
CA ALA A 1 1.99 8.55 -13.29
C ALA A 1 0.60 7.93 -13.40
N LYS A 2 0.18 7.48 -14.59
CA LYS A 2 -1.08 6.76 -14.77
C LYS A 2 -0.82 5.26 -14.65
N ALA A 3 -1.58 4.54 -13.84
CA ALA A 3 -1.51 3.08 -13.75
C ALA A 3 -2.84 2.47 -14.19
N VAL A 4 -2.73 1.44 -15.02
CA VAL A 4 -3.84 0.56 -15.42
C VAL A 4 -3.58 -0.79 -14.81
N ILE A 5 -4.53 -1.30 -14.03
CA ILE A 5 -4.41 -2.54 -13.27
C ILE A 5 -5.52 -3.47 -13.72
N THR A 6 -5.16 -4.66 -14.18
CA THR A 6 -6.11 -5.70 -14.58
C THR A 6 -6.08 -6.82 -13.54
N PRO A 7 -7.13 -6.95 -12.71
CA PRO A 7 -7.16 -7.99 -11.69
C PRO A 7 -7.30 -9.39 -12.30
N ALA A 8 -6.86 -10.40 -11.55
CA ALA A 8 -7.17 -11.79 -11.86
C ALA A 8 -8.67 -12.07 -11.68
N LYS A 9 -9.16 -13.18 -12.27
CA LYS A 9 -10.55 -13.59 -12.10
C LYS A 9 -10.95 -13.73 -10.63
N ASN A 10 -12.16 -13.31 -10.30
CA ASN A 10 -12.74 -13.25 -8.96
C ASN A 10 -11.96 -12.36 -7.96
N PHE A 11 -11.25 -11.34 -8.45
CA PHE A 11 -10.53 -10.39 -7.59
C PHE A 11 -11.09 -8.97 -7.76
N ASP A 12 -11.35 -8.29 -6.64
CA ASP A 12 -11.86 -6.91 -6.60
C ASP A 12 -10.77 -5.96 -6.08
N MET A 13 -10.57 -4.86 -6.80
CA MET A 13 -9.62 -3.80 -6.45
C MET A 13 -10.30 -2.49 -6.02
N GLY A 14 -11.60 -2.54 -5.69
CA GLY A 14 -12.41 -1.41 -5.22
C GLY A 14 -13.40 -0.84 -6.24
N GLU A 15 -13.42 -1.37 -7.47
CA GLU A 15 -14.33 -0.98 -8.56
C GLU A 15 -15.22 -2.14 -9.03
N GLY A 16 -15.30 -3.21 -8.23
CA GLY A 16 -16.03 -4.43 -8.55
C GLY A 16 -15.11 -5.53 -9.08
N THR A 17 -15.52 -6.78 -8.83
CA THR A 17 -14.81 -7.99 -9.25
C THR A 17 -14.51 -7.99 -10.75
N ASP A 18 -13.28 -8.34 -11.14
CA ASP A 18 -12.82 -8.48 -12.53
C ASP A 18 -12.74 -7.17 -13.34
N HIS A 19 -12.98 -6.02 -12.72
CA HIS A 19 -12.93 -4.73 -13.41
C HIS A 19 -11.52 -4.15 -13.44
N ALA A 20 -11.08 -3.67 -14.60
CA ALA A 20 -9.83 -2.94 -14.72
C ALA A 20 -9.93 -1.60 -13.98
N VAL A 21 -8.90 -1.28 -13.20
CA VAL A 21 -8.81 -0.03 -12.43
C VAL A 21 -7.77 0.88 -13.06
N GLU A 22 -8.17 2.11 -13.34
CA GLU A 22 -7.28 3.15 -13.83
C GLU A 22 -7.19 4.29 -12.83
N ARG A 23 -5.98 4.58 -12.34
CA ARG A 23 -5.76 5.63 -11.32
C ARG A 23 -4.46 6.39 -11.57
N THR A 24 -4.46 7.65 -11.15
CA THR A 24 -3.24 8.43 -11.02
C THR A 24 -2.54 8.02 -9.74
N ILE A 25 -1.28 7.59 -9.86
CA ILE A 25 -0.44 7.16 -8.75
C ILE A 25 0.80 8.06 -8.62
N MET A 26 1.29 8.16 -7.39
CA MET A 26 2.57 8.81 -7.08
C MET A 26 3.59 7.73 -6.76
N GLY A 27 4.74 7.79 -7.44
CA GLY A 27 5.89 6.95 -7.13
C GLY A 27 6.90 7.69 -6.26
N GLY A 28 7.64 6.96 -5.45
CA GLY A 28 8.79 7.46 -4.69
C GLY A 28 10.12 7.25 -5.43
N VAL A 29 11.24 7.33 -4.72
CA VAL A 29 12.60 7.08 -5.27
C VAL A 29 12.70 5.68 -5.89
N ALA A 30 12.07 4.68 -5.28
CA ALA A 30 11.98 3.31 -5.80
C ALA A 30 10.88 3.11 -6.86
N GLY A 31 10.18 4.17 -7.27
CA GLY A 31 9.00 4.07 -8.13
C GLY A 31 7.77 3.61 -7.35
N VAL A 32 7.16 2.50 -7.76
CA VAL A 32 5.90 1.99 -7.20
C VAL A 32 6.11 0.54 -6.79
N ILE A 33 5.77 0.21 -5.55
CA ILE A 33 5.82 -1.16 -5.03
C ILE A 33 4.40 -1.72 -5.01
N LEU A 34 4.20 -2.88 -5.63
CA LEU A 34 2.94 -3.60 -5.64
C LEU A 34 3.12 -4.96 -4.93
N ASP A 35 2.44 -5.15 -3.79
CA ASP A 35 2.36 -6.47 -3.15
C ASP A 35 1.16 -7.26 -3.71
N ALA A 36 1.37 -7.96 -4.81
CA ALA A 36 0.36 -8.77 -5.50
C ALA A 36 0.43 -10.27 -5.12
N ARG A 37 0.97 -10.62 -3.95
CA ARG A 37 1.18 -12.04 -3.56
C ARG A 37 -0.11 -12.79 -3.21
N GLY A 38 -1.28 -12.15 -3.30
CA GLY A 38 -2.58 -12.77 -3.03
C GLY A 38 -2.81 -13.18 -1.58
N ARG A 39 -1.96 -12.69 -0.65
CA ARG A 39 -2.11 -12.96 0.79
C ARG A 39 -3.01 -11.88 1.40
N PRO A 40 -3.95 -12.23 2.30
CA PRO A 40 -4.70 -11.22 3.03
C PRO A 40 -3.75 -10.26 3.75
N VAL A 41 -3.87 -8.97 3.45
CA VAL A 41 -3.21 -7.92 4.22
C VAL A 41 -4.08 -7.69 5.45
N TYR A 42 -3.60 -8.16 6.59
CA TYR A 42 -4.23 -7.86 7.88
C TYR A 42 -3.68 -6.53 8.39
N LEU A 43 -4.58 -5.58 8.64
CA LEU A 43 -4.28 -4.36 9.38
C LEU A 43 -5.04 -4.44 10.72
N PRO A 44 -4.40 -4.11 11.85
CA PRO A 44 -5.07 -4.00 13.14
C PRO A 44 -6.26 -3.03 13.09
N GLU A 45 -7.32 -3.34 13.84
CA GLU A 45 -8.49 -2.46 13.93
C GLU A 45 -8.21 -1.23 14.78
N GLU A 46 -7.49 -1.42 15.89
CA GLU A 46 -7.05 -0.35 16.78
C GLU A 46 -6.05 0.58 16.05
N ASP A 47 -6.31 1.88 16.15
CA ASP A 47 -5.67 2.90 15.33
C ASP A 47 -4.18 3.04 15.63
N ASP A 48 -3.79 3.02 16.90
CA ASP A 48 -2.40 3.18 17.33
C ASP A 48 -1.57 1.95 16.93
N VAL A 49 -2.07 0.74 17.16
CA VAL A 49 -1.41 -0.52 16.76
C VAL A 49 -1.29 -0.61 15.24
N ARG A 50 -2.30 -0.15 14.49
CA ARG A 50 -2.23 -0.08 13.02
C ARG A 50 -1.16 0.90 12.57
N LYS A 51 -1.07 2.07 13.22
CA LYS A 51 -0.07 3.10 12.91
C LYS A 51 1.36 2.59 13.15
N GLU A 52 1.61 1.93 14.27
CA GLU A 52 2.90 1.32 14.59
C GLU A 52 3.32 0.27 13.54
N LEU A 53 2.38 -0.59 13.12
CA LEU A 53 2.63 -1.59 12.07
C LEU A 53 3.04 -0.94 10.75
N LEU A 54 2.34 0.11 10.34
CA LEU A 54 2.63 0.84 9.10
C LEU A 54 4.01 1.54 9.18
N ILE A 55 4.32 2.19 10.30
CA ILE A 55 5.64 2.83 10.51
C ILE A 55 6.76 1.79 10.44
N LYS A 56 6.57 0.59 11.03
CA LYS A 56 7.53 -0.50 10.92
C LYS A 56 7.78 -0.91 9.47
N TRP A 57 6.73 -0.98 8.65
CA TRP A 57 6.87 -1.29 7.22
C TRP A 57 7.64 -0.19 6.49
N PHE A 58 7.32 1.08 6.77
CA PHE A 58 7.99 2.23 6.17
C PHE A 58 9.49 2.27 6.48
N ARG A 59 9.87 1.99 7.74
CA ARG A 59 11.28 1.85 8.14
C ARG A 59 11.97 0.69 7.44
N THR A 60 11.32 -0.48 7.39
CA THR A 60 11.90 -1.69 6.76
C THR A 60 12.17 -1.49 5.27
N LEU A 61 11.31 -0.73 4.60
CA LEU A 61 11.39 -0.44 3.17
C LEU A 61 12.13 0.87 2.85
N ASP A 62 12.64 1.60 3.86
CA ASP A 62 13.30 2.90 3.74
C ASP A 62 12.52 3.90 2.85
N LEU A 63 11.21 4.01 3.10
CA LEU A 63 10.31 4.77 2.22
C LEU A 63 10.29 6.28 2.52
N TYR A 64 10.53 6.65 3.78
CA TYR A 64 10.42 8.02 4.26
C TYR A 64 11.59 8.35 5.21
N PRO A 65 11.99 9.63 5.32
CA PRO A 65 13.04 10.03 6.26
C PRO A 65 12.69 9.67 7.70
N GLU A 66 13.65 9.11 8.44
CA GLU A 66 13.43 8.61 9.82
C GLU A 66 12.83 9.67 10.74
N LYS A 67 13.34 10.91 10.68
CA LYS A 67 12.82 12.04 11.48
C LYS A 67 11.32 12.29 11.26
N LYS A 68 10.82 12.06 10.03
CA LYS A 68 9.39 12.19 9.72
C LYS A 68 8.56 11.04 10.26
N LEU A 69 9.14 9.85 10.39
CA LEU A 69 8.48 8.71 11.01
C LEU A 69 8.42 8.85 12.53
N GLU A 70 9.45 9.42 13.16
CA GLU A 70 9.46 9.74 14.58
C GLU A 70 8.36 10.75 14.99
N GLU A 71 8.07 11.75 14.14
CA GLU A 71 6.98 12.72 14.35
C GLU A 71 5.57 12.06 14.32
N LEU A 72 5.46 10.82 13.82
CA LEU A 72 4.20 10.08 13.68
C LEU A 72 4.00 9.03 14.78
N LEU A 73 4.97 8.80 15.65
CA LEU A 73 4.79 7.96 16.84
C LEU A 73 4.25 8.83 17.98
#